data_AF-A0A554IPU4-F1
#
_entry.id   AF-A0A554IPU4-F1
#
_cell.length_a   1.000
_cell.length_b   1.000
_cell.length_c   1.000
_cell.angle_alpha   90.00
_cell.angle_beta   90.00
_cell.angle_gamma   90.00
#
_symmetry.space_group_name_H-M   'P 1'
#
loop_
_entity.id
_entity.type
_entity.pdbx_description
1 polymer ?
#
loop_
_entity_poly.entity_id
_entity_poly.type
_entity_poly.pdbx_seq_one_letter_code
_entity_poly.pdbx_strand_id
1 'polypeptide(L)' 'MNAIHRYIIEAIEELHHVRWPTRQQAVRLSVIVIAFTATSAAAFGLVDFILAKTLNIMLSLSL' A
#
# COMPACT_ATOMS: atom_id res chain seq x y z
N MET A 1 -24.75 -22.75 23.63
CA MET A 1 -23.74 -21.77 23.15
C MET A 1 -24.15 -21.30 21.76
N ASN A 2 -24.18 -20.00 21.51
CA ASN A 2 -24.63 -19.43 20.22
C ASN A 2 -23.58 -19.64 19.11
N ALA A 3 -24.01 -19.80 17.86
CA ALA A 3 -23.13 -20.11 16.72
C ALA A 3 -22.00 -19.09 16.51
N ILE A 4 -22.30 -17.79 16.70
CA ILE A 4 -21.32 -16.70 16.57
C ILE A 4 -20.22 -16.81 17.62
N HIS A 5 -20.58 -17.15 18.87
CA HIS A 5 -19.61 -17.32 19.94
C HIS A 5 -18.64 -18.47 19.66
N ARG A 6 -19.16 -19.59 19.12
CA ARG A 6 -18.33 -20.73 18.71
C ARG A 6 -17.37 -20.34 17.58
N TYR A 7 -17.87 -19.66 16.56
CA TYR A 7 -17.05 -19.19 15.42
C TYR A 7 -15.89 -18.28 15.85
N ILE A 8 -16.13 -17.33 16.76
CA ILE A 8 -15.08 -16.43 17.25
C ILE A 8 -14.00 -17.20 18.02
N ILE A 9 -14.39 -18.14 18.88
CA ILE A 9 -13.42 -18.94 19.64
C ILE A 9 -12.59 -19.81 18.71
N GLU A 10 -13.22 -20.51 17.76
CA GLU A 10 -12.53 -21.33 16.76
C GLU A 10 -11.55 -20.50 15.91
N ALA A 11 -11.95 -19.28 15.51
CA ALA A 11 -11.07 -18.37 14.75
C ALA A 11 -9.87 -17.88 15.56
N ILE A 12 -10.02 -17.61 16.86
CA ILE A 12 -8.90 -17.24 17.75
C ILE A 12 -7.94 -18.42 17.92
N GLU A 13 -8.47 -19.63 18.08
CA GLU A 13 -7.65 -20.84 18.18
C GLU A 13 -6.84 -21.09 16.91
N GLU A 14 -7.41 -20.83 15.74
CA GLU A 14 -6.69 -20.89 14.46
C GLU A 14 -5.62 -19.78 14.34
N LEU A 15 -5.91 -18.56 14.79
CA LEU A 15 -4.95 -17.45 14.79
C LEU A 15 -3.68 -17.74 15.61
N HIS A 16 -3.76 -18.57 16.64
CA HIS A 16 -2.58 -19.01 17.40
C HIS A 16 -1.65 -19.94 16.60
N HIS A 17 -2.18 -20.65 15.60
CA HIS A 17 -1.38 -21.51 14.72
C HIS A 17 -0.67 -20.71 13.62
N VAL A 18 -1.07 -19.47 13.39
CA VAL A 18 -0.46 -18.59 12.39
C VAL A 18 0.98 -18.24 12.82
N ARG A 19 1.93 -18.50 11.92
CA ARG A 19 3.31 -18.09 12.08
C ARG A 19 3.44 -16.60 11.77
N TRP A 20 3.27 -15.77 12.80
CA TRP A 20 3.49 -14.33 12.67
C TRP A 20 4.97 -14.02 12.39
N PRO A 21 5.26 -13.00 11.56
CA PRO A 21 6.63 -12.61 11.27
C PRO A 21 7.33 -12.11 12.53
N THR A 22 8.64 -12.37 12.63
CA THR A 22 9.47 -11.75 13.67
C THR A 22 9.52 -10.24 13.46
N ARG A 23 9.88 -9.48 14.51
CA ARG A 23 10.03 -8.01 14.40
C ARG A 23 10.91 -7.58 13.22
N GLN A 24 12.01 -8.31 12.99
CA GLN A 24 12.92 -8.03 11.89
C GLN A 24 12.30 -8.35 10.51
N GLN A 25 11.54 -9.45 10.40
CA GLN A 25 10.83 -9.80 9.17
C GLN A 25 9.75 -8.78 8.83
N ALA A 26 8.98 -8.33 9.83
CA ALA A 26 7.95 -7.32 9.67
C ALA A 26 8.56 -5.99 9.18
N VAL A 27 9.63 -5.52 9.84
CA VAL A 27 10.34 -4.30 9.41
C VAL A 27 10.88 -4.43 7.99
N ARG A 28 11.51 -5.56 7.64
CA ARG A 28 12.02 -5.78 6.28
C ARG A 28 10.91 -5.71 5.24
N LEU A 29 9.77 -6.35 5.51
CA LEU A 29 8.62 -6.32 4.61
C LEU A 29 8.04 -4.90 4.48
N SER A 30 7.88 -4.18 5.59
CA SER A 30 7.39 -2.79 5.59
C SER A 30 8.31 -1.86 4.80
N VAL A 31 9.64 -2.00 4.93
CA VAL A 31 10.61 -1.21 4.16
C VAL A 31 10.47 -1.47 2.65
N ILE A 32 10.27 -2.72 2.24
CA ILE A 32 10.02 -3.06 0.83
C ILE A 32 8.77 -2.37 0.31
N VAL A 33 7.67 -2.39 1.09
CA VAL A 33 6.42 -1.72 0.71
C VAL A 33 6.63 -0.21 0.60
N ILE A 34 7.31 0.42 1.55
CA ILE A 34 7.63 1.86 1.52
C ILE A 34 8.46 2.20 0.28
N ALA A 35 9.47 1.40 -0.04
CA ALA A 35 10.29 1.62 -1.23
C ALA A 35 9.47 1.52 -2.51
N PHE A 36 8.58 0.53 -2.60
CA PHE A 36 7.69 0.34 -3.75
C PHE A 36 6.69 1.50 -3.90
N THR A 37 6.05 1.92 -2.82
CA THR A 37 5.09 3.03 -2.85
C THR A 37 5.76 4.36 -3.16
N ALA A 38 6.94 4.63 -2.60
CA ALA A 38 7.73 5.82 -2.92
C ALA A 38 8.14 5.85 -4.40
N THR A 39 8.57 4.71 -4.94
CA THR A 39 8.93 4.59 -6.36
C THR A 39 7.71 4.81 -7.26
N SER A 40 6.56 4.22 -6.91
CA SER A 40 5.32 4.40 -7.65
C SER A 40 4.84 5.84 -7.63
N ALA A 41 4.89 6.50 -6.46
CA ALA A 41 4.54 7.91 -6.30
C ALA A 41 5.47 8.82 -7.11
N ALA A 42 6.77 8.56 -7.12
CA ALA A 42 7.73 9.31 -7.94
C ALA A 42 7.45 9.14 -9.43
N ALA A 43 7.15 7.92 -9.89
CA ALA A 43 6.82 7.65 -11.28
C ALA A 43 5.56 8.38 -11.73
N PHE A 44 4.46 8.26 -10.97
CA PHE A 44 3.21 8.95 -11.30
C PHE A 44 3.35 10.48 -11.18
N GLY A 45 4.01 10.98 -10.13
CA GLY A 45 4.25 12.41 -9.97
C GLY A 45 5.09 13.00 -11.10
N LEU A 46 6.06 12.25 -11.64
CA LEU A 46 6.82 12.67 -12.81
C LEU A 46 5.95 12.76 -14.07
N VAL A 47 5.10 11.75 -14.29
CA VAL A 47 4.15 11.75 -15.42
C VAL A 47 3.19 12.94 -15.32
N ASP A 48 2.58 13.15 -14.16
CA ASP A 48 1.66 14.25 -13.91
C ASP A 48 2.34 15.61 -14.14
N PHE A 49 3.59 15.77 -13.68
CA PHE A 49 4.37 16.99 -13.89
C PHE A 49 4.62 17.28 -15.38
N ILE A 50 5.03 16.26 -16.15
CA ILE A 50 5.28 16.39 -17.59
C ILE A 50 4.00 16.77 -18.32
N LEU A 51 2.89 16.09 -18.01
CA LEU A 51 1.59 16.35 -18.61
C LEU A 51 1.11 17.77 -18.29
N ALA A 52 1.16 18.18 -17.02
CA ALA A 52 0.76 19.52 -16.60
C ALA A 52 1.58 20.61 -17.30
N LYS A 53 2.90 20.44 -17.40
CA LYS A 53 3.77 21.39 -18.10
C LYS A 53 3.45 21.46 -19.60
N THR A 54 3.20 20.31 -20.23
CA THR A 54 2.84 20.26 -21.66
C THR A 54 1.51 20.96 -21.92
N LEU A 55 0.51 20.72 -21.08
CA LEU A 55 -0.78 21.40 -21.16
C LEU A 55 -0.65 22.91 -20.96
N ASN A 56 0.16 23.35 -19.99
CA ASN A 56 0.39 24.78 -19.75
C ASN A 56 1.02 25.47 -20.97
N ILE A 57 2.01 24.83 -21.60
CA ILE A 57 2.63 25.34 -22.84
C ILE A 57 1.58 25.45 -23.95
N MET A 58 0.77 24.41 -24.17
CA MET A 58 -0.29 24.42 -25.18
C MET A 58 -1.31 25.55 -24.96
N LEU A 59 -1.75 25.74 -23.71
CA LEU A 59 -2.68 26.82 -23.36
C LEU A 59 -2.05 28.19 -23.61
N SER A 60 -0.78 28.38 -23.22
CA SER A 60 -0.07 29.65 -23.42
C SER A 60 0.17 30.02 -24.88
N LEU A 61 0.18 29.02 -25.78
CA LEU A 61 0.34 29.24 -27.22
C LEU A 61 -1.00 29.57 -27.91
N SER A 62 -2.11 29.11 -27.32
CA SER A 62 -3.47 29.31 -27.86
C SER A 62 -4.14 30.62 -27.45
N LEU A 63 -3.56 31.32 -26.47
CA LEU A 63 -4.08 32.56 -25.85
C LEU A 63 -3.15 33.72 -26.22
#